data_AF-A0A9D0AWF3-F1
#
_entry.id   AF-A0A9D0AWF3-F1
#
_cell.length_a   1.000
_cell.length_b   1.000
_cell.length_c   1.000
_cell.angle_alpha   90.00
_cell.angle_beta   90.00
_cell.angle_gamma   90.00
#
_symmetry.space_group_name_H-M   'P 1'
#
loop_
_entity.id
_entity.type
_entity.pdbx_description
1 polymer ?
#
loop_
_entity_poly.entity_id
_entity_poly.type
_entity_poly.pdbx_seq_one_letter_code
_entity_poly.pdbx_strand_id
1 'polypeptide(L)' 'MPLPQIAFDELPNTSNAMPYTQPDRLATLATLFGMTPPPLTTCNILELGCCDGSNIIPTAY' A
#
# COMPACT_ATOMS: atom_id res chain seq x y z
N MET A 1 20.62 2.96 28.37
CA MET A 1 19.81 4.16 28.13
C MET A 1 18.35 3.70 28.07
N PRO A 2 17.47 4.13 28.98
CA PRO A 2 16.05 3.79 28.89
C PRO A 2 15.43 4.50 27.67
N LEU A 3 14.47 3.86 27.01
CA LEU A 3 13.69 4.50 25.96
C LEU A 3 12.84 5.62 26.58
N PRO A 4 12.63 6.75 25.87
CA PRO A 4 11.72 7.78 26.33
C PRO A 4 10.31 7.19 26.50
N GLN A 5 9.67 7.49 27.63
CA GLN A 5 8.30 7.06 27.89
C GLN A 5 7.34 8.09 27.30
N ILE A 6 6.66 7.70 26.24
CA ILE A 6 5.71 8.52 25.48
C ILE A 6 4.29 8.00 25.78
N ALA A 7 3.31 8.89 25.97
CA ALA A 7 1.92 8.47 26.15
C ALA A 7 1.39 7.83 24.85
N PHE A 8 0.47 6.87 24.95
CA PHE A 8 -0.04 6.15 23.78
C PHE A 8 -0.62 7.11 22.72
N ASP A 9 -1.37 8.12 23.16
CA ASP A 9 -2.01 9.11 22.28
C ASP A 9 -1.01 10.05 21.60
N GLU A 10 0.24 10.10 22.07
CA GLU A 10 1.31 10.90 21.48
C GLU A 10 2.16 10.11 20.47
N LEU A 11 1.93 8.80 20.33
CA LEU A 11 2.62 8.00 19.33
C LEU A 11 2.13 8.36 17.92
N PRO A 12 3.02 8.72 16.98
CA PRO A 12 2.62 9.00 15.61
C PRO A 12 2.03 7.75 14.94
N ASN A 13 0.79 7.86 14.45
CA ASN A 13 0.20 6.86 13.59
C ASN A 13 0.78 7.00 12.19
N THR A 14 1.93 6.36 11.94
CA THR A 14 2.57 6.37 10.64
C THR A 14 1.88 5.42 9.67
N SER A 15 1.64 5.89 8.47
CA SER A 15 1.19 5.09 7.34
C SER A 15 2.20 5.29 6.21
N ASN A 16 2.58 4.20 5.54
CA ASN A 16 3.62 4.23 4.53
C ASN A 16 3.13 3.52 3.28
N ALA A 17 3.57 3.99 2.11
CA ALA A 17 3.43 3.23 0.89
C ALA A 17 4.18 1.89 1.02
N MET A 18 3.53 0.80 0.59
CA MET A 18 4.07 -0.55 0.64
C MET A 18 4.32 -0.99 -0.81
N PRO A 19 5.56 -0.92 -1.33
CA PRO A 19 5.84 -1.19 -2.74
C PRO A 19 5.37 -2.57 -3.22
N TYR A 20 5.25 -3.53 -2.29
CA TYR A 20 4.84 -4.88 -2.62
C TYR A 20 3.34 -5.07 -2.85
N THR A 21 2.52 -4.09 -2.48
CA THR A 21 1.06 -4.07 -2.69
C THR A 21 0.66 -3.30 -3.95
N GLN A 22 1.63 -2.67 -4.63
CA GLN A 22 1.39 -1.84 -5.80
C GLN A 22 0.91 -2.68 -7.00
N PRO A 23 -0.01 -2.14 -7.83
CA PRO A 23 -0.71 -2.90 -8.85
C PRO A 23 0.21 -3.41 -9.98
N ASP A 24 1.28 -2.70 -10.29
CA ASP A 24 2.30 -3.10 -11.27
C ASP A 24 3.03 -4.38 -10.84
N ARG A 25 3.40 -4.48 -9.56
CA ARG A 25 4.03 -5.67 -9.00
C ARG A 25 3.05 -6.84 -8.96
N LEU A 26 1.80 -6.59 -8.56
CA LEU A 26 0.77 -7.63 -8.53
C LEU A 26 0.45 -8.15 -9.95
N ALA A 27 0.36 -7.27 -10.94
CA ALA A 27 0.18 -7.64 -12.34
C ALA A 27 1.37 -8.43 -12.88
N THR A 28 2.60 -8.07 -12.50
CA THR A 28 3.81 -8.82 -12.85
C THR A 28 3.76 -10.25 -12.30
N LEU A 29 3.43 -10.40 -11.01
CA LEU A 29 3.29 -11.73 -10.40
C LEU A 29 2.17 -12.54 -11.06
N ALA A 30 1.00 -11.94 -11.29
CA ALA A 30 -0.12 -12.58 -11.96
C ALA A 30 0.28 -13.11 -13.35
N THR A 31 1.02 -12.31 -14.12
CA THR A 31 1.54 -12.71 -15.44
C THR A 31 2.50 -13.89 -15.35
N LEU A 32 3.44 -13.87 -14.39
CA LEU A 32 4.38 -14.99 -14.18
C LEU A 32 3.67 -16.29 -13.82
N PHE A 33 2.53 -16.22 -13.12
CA PHE A 33 1.69 -17.37 -12.80
C PHE A 33 0.65 -17.72 -13.88
N GLY A 34 0.74 -17.10 -15.08
CA GLY A 34 -0.11 -17.44 -16.22
C GLY A 34 -1.51 -16.84 -16.21
N MET A 35 -1.74 -15.82 -15.37
CA MET A 35 -3.00 -15.05 -15.35
C MET A 35 -2.97 -13.89 -16.35
N THR A 36 -4.13 -13.28 -16.59
CA THR A 36 -4.28 -12.06 -17.40
C THR A 36 -4.80 -10.92 -16.53
N PRO A 37 -3.92 -10.12 -15.89
CA PRO A 37 -4.35 -9.01 -15.04
C PRO A 37 -5.02 -7.88 -15.85
N PRO A 38 -5.86 -7.04 -15.22
CA PRO A 38 -6.42 -5.87 -15.88
C PRO A 38 -5.32 -4.85 -16.25
N PRO A 39 -5.53 -4.01 -17.28
CA PRO A 39 -4.61 -2.92 -17.61
C PRO A 39 -4.45 -1.94 -16.44
N LEU A 40 -3.20 -1.61 -16.07
CA LEU A 40 -2.91 -0.74 -14.93
C LEU A 40 -3.53 0.66 -15.06
N THR A 41 -3.62 1.19 -16.28
CA THR A 41 -4.16 2.52 -16.57
C THR A 41 -5.66 2.65 -16.38
N THR A 42 -6.40 1.54 -16.28
CA THR A 42 -7.87 1.53 -16.15
C THR A 42 -8.36 0.59 -15.06
N CYS A 43 -7.47 0.05 -14.23
CA CYS A 43 -7.84 -0.90 -13.19
C CYS A 43 -8.54 -0.17 -12.03
N ASN A 44 -9.47 -0.87 -11.38
CA ASN A 44 -10.09 -0.40 -10.14
C ASN A 44 -9.35 -1.06 -8.97
N ILE A 45 -8.92 -0.24 -8.00
CA ILE A 45 -8.16 -0.69 -6.83
C ILE A 45 -9.02 -0.45 -5.58
N LEU A 46 -9.07 -1.46 -4.71
CA LEU A 46 -9.69 -1.37 -3.39
C LEU A 46 -8.62 -1.66 -2.33
N GLU A 47 -8.45 -0.75 -1.38
CA GLU A 47 -7.62 -0.94 -0.21
C GLU A 47 -8.49 -1.09 1.05
N LEU A 48 -8.45 -2.26 1.68
CA LEU A 48 -9.11 -2.50 2.96
C LEU A 48 -8.18 -2.11 4.10
N GLY A 49 -8.66 -1.27 5.01
CA GLY A 49 -7.82 -0.73 6.08
C GLY A 49 -6.81 0.32 5.58
N CYS A 50 -7.24 1.21 4.69
CA CYS A 50 -6.37 2.19 4.02
C CYS A 50 -5.74 3.24 4.95
N CYS A 51 -6.22 3.38 6.19
CA CYS A 51 -5.80 4.45 7.11
C CYS A 51 -5.93 5.83 6.44
N ASP A 52 -4.81 6.50 6.16
CA ASP A 52 -4.74 7.80 5.50
C ASP A 52 -4.62 7.71 3.96
N GLY A 53 -4.61 6.50 3.40
CA GLY A 53 -4.49 6.25 1.96
C GLY A 53 -3.07 6.39 1.40
N SER A 54 -2.04 6.51 2.25
CA SER A 54 -0.63 6.67 1.81
C SER A 54 -0.15 5.56 0.87
N ASN A 55 -0.78 4.39 0.90
CA ASN A 55 -0.44 3.29 0.02
C ASN A 55 -1.20 3.30 -1.33
N ILE A 56 -2.41 3.85 -1.39
CA ILE A 56 -3.19 3.96 -2.65
C ILE A 56 -2.92 5.27 -3.41
N ILE A 57 -2.64 6.39 -2.72
CA ILE A 57 -2.38 7.69 -3.36
C ILE A 57 -1.28 7.63 -4.44
N PRO A 58 -0.15 6.92 -4.25
CA PRO A 58 0.89 6.80 -5.28
C PRO A 58 0.43 6.11 -6.57
N THR A 59 -0.66 5.33 -6.52
CA THR A 59 -1.23 4.66 -7.70
C THR A 59 -2.18 5.55 -8.51
N ALA A 60 -2.59 6.69 -7.95
CA ALA A 60 -3.62 7.56 -8.51
C ALA A 60 -3.09 8.69 -9.42
N TYR A 61 -1.78 8.71 -9.67
CA TYR A 61 -1.07 9.70 -10.49
C TYR A 61 -0.38 9.03 -11.67
#